data_AF-A0A094PBB5-F1
#
_entry.id   AF-A0A094PBB5-F1
#
_cell.length_a   1.000
_cell.length_b   1.000
_cell.length_c   1.000
_cell.angle_alpha   90.00
_cell.angle_beta   90.00
_cell.angle_gamma   90.00
#
_symmetry.space_group_name_H-M   'P 1'
#
loop_
_entity.id
_entity.type
_entity.pdbx_description
1 polymer ?
#
loop_
_entity_poly.entity_id
_entity_poly.type
_entity_poly.pdbx_seq_one_letter_code
_entity_poly.pdbx_strand_id
1 'polypeptide(L)'
;DLPFSLGFHPWIARDIGKSENAVLSFSANQILLCDSDYVPSGKFIKPTQSDMDKPLDDTFTQSSGAAEIVWAGAVRMRIESDAPYWQINTQDETGICIQPMSAPPNGHLLGITGEPYIEALFTFTEDF
;
A
#
# COMPACT_ATOMS: atom_id res chain seq x y z
N ASP A 1 -6.56 16.07 16.20
CA ASP A 1 -6.98 15.19 15.10
C ASP A 1 -7.46 15.99 13.91
N LEU A 2 -7.11 15.53 12.70
CA LEU A 2 -7.65 16.11 11.47
C LEU A 2 -9.09 15.63 11.25
N PRO A 3 -10.01 16.46 10.72
CA PRO A 3 -11.36 16.04 10.37
C PRO A 3 -11.43 15.28 9.03
N PHE A 4 -10.28 14.84 8.52
CA PHE A 4 -10.11 14.14 7.25
C PHE A 4 -8.84 13.28 7.32
N SER A 5 -8.73 12.32 6.40
CA SER A 5 -7.48 11.60 6.13
C SER A 5 -6.79 12.19 4.90
N LEU A 6 -5.48 12.05 4.87
CA LEU A 6 -4.62 12.39 3.73
C LEU A 6 -3.98 11.11 3.19
N GLY A 7 -3.70 11.07 1.90
CA GLY A 7 -3.03 9.94 1.28
C GLY A 7 -2.48 10.27 -0.10
N PHE A 8 -1.57 9.44 -0.57
CA PHE A 8 -1.13 9.42 -1.97
C PHE A 8 -1.96 8.40 -2.76
N HIS A 9 -2.17 8.62 -4.06
CA HIS A 9 -2.89 7.66 -4.91
C HIS A 9 -2.16 7.37 -6.25
N PRO A 10 -0.85 7.03 -6.22
CA PRO A 10 -0.11 6.75 -7.45
C PRO A 10 -0.50 5.40 -8.02
N TRP A 11 -0.88 5.39 -9.29
CA TRP A 11 -0.99 4.17 -10.09
C TRP A 11 0.32 3.93 -10.83
N ILE A 12 0.95 2.79 -10.55
CA ILE A 12 2.23 2.38 -11.12
C ILE A 12 2.00 1.31 -12.17
N ALA A 13 2.44 1.56 -13.41
CA ALA A 13 2.23 0.66 -14.53
C ALA A 13 2.95 -0.68 -14.34
N ARG A 14 2.27 -1.80 -14.57
CA ARG A 14 2.89 -3.13 -14.48
C ARG A 14 3.86 -3.41 -15.62
N ASP A 15 3.47 -3.02 -16.83
CA ASP A 15 4.31 -3.12 -18.02
C ASP A 15 4.83 -1.72 -18.42
N ILE A 16 6.14 -1.62 -18.62
CA ILE A 16 6.83 -0.41 -19.08
C ILE A 16 7.47 -0.58 -20.46
N GLY A 17 7.19 -1.69 -21.15
CA GLY A 17 7.62 -2.02 -22.51
C GLY A 17 9.10 -2.38 -22.65
N LYS A 18 9.80 -2.68 -21.54
CA LYS A 18 11.27 -2.87 -21.52
C LYS A 18 11.73 -4.10 -20.75
N SER A 19 10.84 -4.86 -20.11
CA SER A 19 11.18 -5.93 -19.16
C SER A 19 9.98 -6.86 -18.92
N GLU A 20 10.13 -7.81 -18.00
CA GLU A 20 8.98 -8.48 -17.39
C GLU A 20 8.10 -7.50 -16.59
N ASN A 21 6.90 -7.95 -16.25
CA ASN A 21 5.94 -7.19 -15.45
C ASN A 21 6.47 -6.89 -14.05
N ALA A 22 6.02 -5.76 -13.50
CA ALA A 22 6.27 -5.33 -12.13
C ALA A 22 5.98 -6.41 -11.09
N VAL A 23 6.95 -6.65 -10.21
CA VAL A 23 6.82 -7.46 -8.99
C VAL A 23 6.85 -6.55 -7.77
N LEU A 24 5.80 -6.63 -6.95
CA LEU A 24 5.70 -5.91 -5.68
C LEU A 24 6.36 -6.70 -4.54
N SER A 25 7.18 -6.03 -3.75
CA SER A 25 7.62 -6.47 -2.43
C SER A 25 7.11 -5.50 -1.37
N PHE A 26 6.32 -6.01 -0.43
CA PHE A 26 5.78 -5.23 0.67
C PHE A 26 5.59 -6.14 1.90
N SER A 27 5.77 -5.58 3.09
CA SER A 27 5.54 -6.31 4.34
C SER A 27 4.96 -5.40 5.41
N ALA A 28 4.03 -5.97 6.18
CA ALA A 28 3.40 -5.33 7.32
C ALA A 28 2.99 -6.37 8.36
N ASN A 29 2.92 -5.94 9.62
CA ASN A 29 2.54 -6.82 10.73
C ASN A 29 1.04 -6.89 10.95
N GLN A 30 0.26 -5.96 10.37
CA GLN A 30 -1.18 -5.91 10.54
C GLN A 30 -1.91 -5.57 9.23
N ILE A 31 -3.02 -6.23 9.02
CA ILE A 31 -4.01 -5.96 7.97
C ILE A 31 -5.35 -5.61 8.62
N LEU A 32 -6.03 -4.59 8.09
CA LEU A 32 -7.36 -4.16 8.52
C LEU A 32 -8.41 -5.00 7.81
N LEU A 33 -9.20 -5.75 8.59
CA LEU A 33 -10.25 -6.58 8.02
C LEU A 33 -11.39 -5.73 7.49
N CYS A 34 -11.80 -6.03 6.26
CA CYS A 34 -13.04 -5.54 5.67
C CYS A 34 -14.13 -6.60 5.74
N ASP A 35 -15.38 -6.16 5.71
CA ASP A 35 -16.51 -7.05 5.46
C ASP A 35 -16.66 -7.37 3.96
N SER A 36 -17.75 -8.05 3.59
CA SER A 36 -18.03 -8.46 2.21
C SER A 36 -18.26 -7.28 1.25
N ASP A 37 -18.56 -6.10 1.77
CA ASP A 37 -18.78 -4.88 0.99
C ASP A 37 -17.51 -4.00 0.94
N TYR A 38 -16.36 -4.57 1.32
CA TYR A 38 -15.06 -3.90 1.42
C TYR A 38 -15.05 -2.75 2.45
N VAL A 39 -15.96 -2.75 3.42
CA VAL A 39 -16.01 -1.73 4.48
C VAL A 39 -15.08 -2.14 5.61
N PRO A 40 -14.11 -1.29 6.00
CA PRO A 40 -13.21 -1.58 7.11
C PRO A 40 -13.96 -1.75 8.44
N SER A 41 -13.69 -2.85 9.13
CA SER A 41 -14.34 -3.24 10.39
C SER A 41 -13.74 -2.63 11.65
N GLY A 42 -12.55 -2.02 11.54
CA GLY A 42 -11.74 -1.57 12.68
C GLY A 42 -10.92 -2.67 13.37
N LYS A 43 -11.05 -3.93 12.94
CA LYS A 43 -10.28 -5.05 13.49
C LYS A 43 -9.00 -5.28 12.69
N PHE A 44 -7.86 -5.21 13.39
CA PHE A 44 -6.55 -5.53 12.83
C PHE A 44 -6.13 -6.96 13.22
N ILE A 45 -5.58 -7.71 12.27
CA ILE A 45 -5.01 -9.04 12.50
C ILE A 45 -3.62 -9.15 11.88
N LYS A 46 -2.84 -10.15 12.28
CA LYS A 46 -1.60 -10.49 11.58
C LYS A 46 -1.95 -11.09 10.20
N PRO A 47 -1.42 -10.55 9.09
CA PRO A 47 -1.69 -11.11 7.77
C PRO A 47 -1.11 -12.53 7.67
N THR A 48 -1.91 -13.44 7.12
CA THR A 48 -1.45 -14.79 6.74
C THR A 48 -0.73 -14.74 5.40
N GLN A 49 -0.03 -15.82 5.03
CA GLN A 49 0.57 -15.93 3.71
C GLN A 49 -0.49 -15.81 2.60
N SER A 50 -1.68 -16.42 2.80
CA SER A 50 -2.77 -16.32 1.81
C SER A 50 -3.32 -14.90 1.66
N ASP A 51 -3.26 -14.07 2.72
CA ASP A 51 -3.69 -12.67 2.63
C ASP A 51 -2.72 -11.84 1.79
N MET A 52 -1.44 -12.21 1.77
CA MET A 52 -0.39 -11.53 1.00
C MET A 52 -0.27 -12.02 -0.44
N ASP A 53 -0.66 -13.27 -0.73
CA ASP A 53 -0.54 -13.89 -2.06
C ASP A 53 -1.74 -13.61 -2.99
N LYS A 54 -2.88 -13.18 -2.43
CA LYS A 54 -4.07 -12.82 -3.22
C LYS A 54 -3.91 -11.45 -3.91
N PRO A 55 -4.70 -11.14 -4.95
CA PRO A 55 -4.90 -9.76 -5.37
C PRO A 55 -5.39 -8.91 -4.19
N LEU A 56 -4.65 -7.85 -3.91
CA LEU A 56 -4.84 -6.98 -2.75
C LEU A 56 -5.79 -5.84 -3.11
N ASP A 57 -6.64 -5.50 -2.15
CA ASP A 57 -7.29 -4.19 -2.03
C ASP A 57 -7.46 -3.90 -0.54
N ASP A 58 -6.34 -3.90 0.16
CA ASP A 58 -6.30 -4.03 1.61
C ASP A 58 -5.49 -2.90 2.26
N THR A 59 -5.94 -2.47 3.44
CA THR A 59 -5.21 -1.50 4.27
C THR A 59 -4.34 -2.24 5.28
N PHE A 60 -3.06 -1.89 5.32
CA PHE A 60 -2.08 -2.41 6.26
C PHE A 60 -1.64 -1.34 7.24
N THR A 61 -1.17 -1.76 8.42
CA THR A 61 -0.48 -0.90 9.40
C THR A 61 0.70 -1.66 9.99
N GLN A 62 1.57 -0.94 10.70
CA GLN A 62 2.85 -1.48 11.17
C GLN A 62 3.65 -2.08 10.00
N SER A 63 3.73 -1.33 8.90
CA SER A 63 4.57 -1.68 7.75
C SER A 63 6.05 -1.57 8.09
N SER A 64 6.91 -2.12 7.24
CA SER A 64 8.35 -1.91 7.33
C SER A 64 8.80 -0.48 7.00
N GLY A 65 7.88 0.42 6.63
CA GLY A 65 8.16 1.78 6.18
C GLY A 65 8.57 1.89 4.70
N ALA A 66 8.56 0.76 3.97
CA ALA A 66 8.91 0.76 2.56
C ALA A 66 8.11 -0.27 1.74
N ALA A 67 7.94 0.04 0.45
CA ALA A 67 7.49 -0.87 -0.59
C ALA A 67 8.47 -0.79 -1.77
N GLU A 68 8.67 -1.92 -2.46
CA GLU A 68 9.48 -1.96 -3.68
C GLU A 68 8.67 -2.53 -4.84
N ILE A 69 8.85 -1.94 -6.01
CA ILE A 69 8.39 -2.50 -7.28
C ILE A 69 9.62 -2.71 -8.16
N VAL A 70 9.77 -3.95 -8.65
CA VAL A 70 10.89 -4.34 -9.51
C VAL A 70 10.35 -4.73 -10.88
N TRP A 71 10.89 -4.10 -11.92
CA TRP A 71 10.78 -4.52 -13.31
C TRP A 71 12.11 -5.17 -13.69
N ALA A 72 12.16 -6.50 -13.63
CA ALA A 72 13.40 -7.27 -13.68
C ALA A 72 14.23 -6.93 -14.93
N GLY A 73 15.49 -6.54 -14.73
CA GLY A 73 16.42 -6.17 -15.81
C GLY A 73 16.21 -4.76 -16.38
N ALA A 74 15.38 -3.93 -15.74
CA ALA A 74 15.16 -2.55 -16.15
C ALA A 74 15.29 -1.55 -15.01
N VAL A 75 14.36 -1.57 -14.05
CA VAL A 75 14.30 -0.54 -12.99
C VAL A 75 13.72 -1.11 -11.71
N ARG A 76 14.25 -0.64 -10.58
CA ARG A 76 13.67 -0.81 -9.25
C ARG A 76 13.16 0.54 -8.78
N MET A 77 11.89 0.59 -8.41
CA MET A 77 11.32 1.72 -7.69
C MET A 77 11.18 1.36 -6.21
N ARG A 78 11.65 2.23 -5.34
CA ARG A 78 11.46 2.12 -3.89
C ARG A 78 10.64 3.30 -3.38
N ILE A 79 9.62 2.99 -2.60
CA ILE A 79 8.70 3.94 -1.97
C ILE A 79 8.94 3.87 -0.48
N GLU A 80 9.31 4.97 0.13
CA GLU A 80 9.58 5.07 1.57
C GLU A 80 8.63 6.08 2.20
N SER A 81 8.04 5.73 3.34
CA SER A 81 7.14 6.62 4.08
C SER A 81 7.02 6.13 5.54
N ASP A 82 6.91 7.06 6.47
CA ASP A 82 6.58 6.80 7.87
C ASP A 82 5.07 6.78 8.13
N ALA A 83 4.24 6.87 7.09
CA ALA A 83 2.79 6.90 7.22
C ALA A 83 2.28 5.66 7.98
N PRO A 84 1.33 5.86 8.92
CA PRO A 84 0.84 4.79 9.80
C PRO A 84 0.02 3.72 9.07
N TYR A 85 -0.55 4.05 7.90
CA TYR A 85 -1.39 3.15 7.11
C TYR A 85 -0.92 3.11 5.66
N TRP A 86 -1.03 1.94 5.05
CA TRP A 86 -0.68 1.70 3.65
C TRP A 86 -1.83 0.97 2.96
N GLN A 87 -2.52 1.61 2.00
CA GLN A 87 -3.47 0.91 1.13
C GLN A 87 -2.71 0.37 -0.09
N ILE A 88 -2.84 -0.93 -0.34
CA ILE A 88 -2.22 -1.60 -1.47
C ILE A 88 -3.34 -2.19 -2.34
N ASN A 89 -3.37 -1.81 -3.62
CA ASN A 89 -4.26 -2.40 -4.61
C ASN A 89 -3.46 -3.05 -5.74
N THR A 90 -3.67 -4.36 -5.94
CA THR A 90 -3.07 -5.15 -7.03
C THR A 90 -4.13 -5.87 -7.87
N GLN A 91 -5.42 -5.52 -7.74
CA GLN A 91 -6.51 -6.14 -8.50
C GLN A 91 -6.49 -5.79 -10.00
N ASP A 92 -6.00 -4.61 -10.34
CA ASP A 92 -5.88 -4.17 -11.73
C ASP A 92 -4.70 -4.88 -12.43
N GLU A 93 -4.96 -5.41 -13.63
CA GLU A 93 -3.96 -6.14 -14.43
C GLU A 93 -2.94 -5.22 -15.11
N THR A 94 -3.23 -3.92 -15.20
CA THR A 94 -2.38 -2.90 -15.84
C THR A 94 -1.58 -2.08 -14.85
N GLY A 95 -2.01 -2.02 -13.58
CA GLY A 95 -1.39 -1.17 -12.57
C GLY A 95 -1.37 -1.73 -11.15
N ILE A 96 -0.51 -1.14 -10.34
CA ILE A 96 -0.41 -1.37 -8.89
C ILE A 96 -0.59 0.00 -8.22
N CYS A 97 -1.46 0.10 -7.23
CA CYS A 97 -1.62 1.32 -6.42
C CYS A 97 -1.01 1.11 -5.03
N ILE A 98 -0.13 2.02 -4.60
CA ILE A 98 0.53 1.98 -3.29
C ILE A 98 0.33 3.34 -2.62
N GLN A 99 -0.35 3.34 -1.49
CA GLN A 99 -0.88 4.56 -0.88
C GLN A 99 -0.46 4.65 0.59
N PRO A 100 0.64 5.34 0.93
CA PRO A 100 0.85 5.81 2.28
C PRO A 100 -0.27 6.80 2.67
N MET A 101 -0.91 6.57 3.83
CA MET A 101 -2.07 7.31 4.30
C MET A 101 -1.98 7.68 5.78
N SER A 102 -2.55 8.82 6.13
CA SER A 102 -2.55 9.32 7.51
C SER A 102 -3.54 8.61 8.43
N ALA A 103 -4.63 8.08 7.87
CA ALA A 103 -5.63 7.25 8.55
C ALA A 103 -6.19 6.20 7.57
N PRO A 104 -6.76 5.07 8.02
CA PRO A 104 -7.34 4.09 7.13
C PRO A 104 -8.67 4.60 6.55
N PRO A 105 -9.16 4.01 5.44
CA PRO A 105 -10.52 4.24 4.99
C PRO A 105 -11.50 3.94 6.12
N ASN A 106 -12.64 4.63 6.13
CA ASN A 106 -13.67 4.51 7.18
C ASN A 106 -13.22 4.89 8.61
N GLY A 107 -12.00 5.41 8.81
CA GLY A 107 -11.45 5.72 10.14
C GLY A 107 -12.33 6.66 10.99
N HIS A 108 -13.01 7.62 10.36
CA HIS A 108 -13.90 8.56 11.05
C HIS A 108 -15.11 7.89 11.73
N LEU A 109 -15.65 6.80 11.17
CA LEU A 109 -16.73 6.04 11.82
C LEU A 109 -16.20 5.04 12.86
N LEU A 110 -14.95 4.62 12.70
CA LEU A 110 -14.30 3.66 13.59
C LEU A 110 -13.66 4.31 14.82
N GLY A 111 -13.69 5.65 14.92
CA GLY A 111 -13.01 6.40 15.98
C GLY A 111 -11.48 6.32 15.87
N ILE A 112 -10.95 5.99 14.69
CA ILE A 112 -9.51 5.95 14.42
C ILE A 112 -9.06 7.35 14.02
N THR A 113 -8.16 7.91 14.81
CA THR A 113 -7.49 9.18 14.52
C THR A 113 -6.22 8.92 13.71
N GLY A 114 -5.96 9.77 12.72
CA GLY A 114 -4.75 9.68 11.89
C GLY A 114 -3.70 10.72 12.23
N GLU A 115 -2.58 10.65 11.52
CA GLU A 115 -1.50 11.63 11.63
C GLU A 115 -1.84 12.95 10.91
N PRO A 116 -1.36 14.10 11.42
CA PRO A 116 -1.61 15.41 10.80
C PRO A 116 -0.73 15.67 9.57
N TYR A 117 0.24 14.79 9.31
CA TYR A 117 1.27 14.92 8.29
C TYR A 117 1.61 13.54 7.73
N ILE A 118 1.90 13.51 6.42
CA ILE A 118 2.48 12.35 5.74
C ILE A 118 3.47 12.84 4.69
N GLU A 119 4.50 12.05 4.44
CA GLU A 119 5.40 12.20 3.31
C GLU A 119 5.68 10.86 2.66
N ALA A 120 6.13 10.89 1.41
CA ALA A 120 6.60 9.70 0.72
C ALA A 120 7.73 10.07 -0.24
N LEU A 121 8.80 9.28 -0.22
CA LEU A 121 9.94 9.40 -1.13
C LEU A 121 9.88 8.27 -2.17
N PHE A 122 9.90 8.65 -3.44
CA PHE A 122 9.94 7.73 -4.57
C PHE A 122 11.31 7.81 -5.22
N THR A 123 12.05 6.72 -5.19
CA THR A 123 13.38 6.63 -5.81
C THR A 123 13.37 5.57 -6.90
N PHE A 124 14.22 5.76 -7.90
CA PHE A 124 14.38 4.86 -9.04
C PHE A 124 15.86 4.54 -9.22
N THR A 125 16.19 3.26 -9.33
CA THR A 125 17.54 2.78 -9.63
C THR A 125 17.48 1.80 -10.79
N GLU A 126 18.47 1.85 -11.68
CA GLU A 126 18.64 0.82 -12.71
C GLU A 126 18.86 -0.54 -12.04
N ASP A 127 18.18 -1.57 -12.53
CA ASP A 127 18.22 -2.94 -12.02
C ASP A 127 18.88 -3.81 -13.10
N PHE A 128 20.22 -3.89 -13.06
CA PHE A 128 21.06 -4.65 -14.02
C PHE A 128 21.29 -6.10 -13.58
#